data_AF-A0AAX2M4I7-F1
#
_entry.id   AF-A0AAX2M4I7-F1
#
_cell.length_a   1.000
_cell.length_b   1.000
_cell.length_c   1.000
_cell.angle_alpha   90.00
_cell.angle_beta   90.00
_cell.angle_gamma   90.00
#
_symmetry.space_group_name_H-M   'P 1'
#
loop_
_entity.id
_entity.type
_entity.pdbx_description
1 polymer ?
#
loop_
_entity_poly.entity_id
_entity_poly.type
_entity_poly.pdbx_seq_one_letter_code
_entity_poly.pdbx_strand_id
1 'polypeptide(L)'
;MSDTVLDDQTKAALAAEVERLVAMGTERREARRIVWLDYLDEQAQCQPQAPSTAPAPAEMVAAPPSAPPPGPEPPAALPPRRFWRAEEEARLTPEWLARNKAQLQKIKQLMRSM
;
A
#
# COMPACT_ATOMS: atom_id res chain seq x y z
N MET A 1 -16.30 20.32 -9.91
CA MET A 1 -16.40 18.88 -10.22
C MET A 1 -15.78 18.72 -11.59
N SER A 2 -14.48 18.45 -11.65
CA SER A 2 -13.78 18.35 -12.94
C SER A 2 -14.23 17.06 -13.60
N ASP A 3 -14.88 17.14 -14.75
CA ASP A 3 -15.22 15.97 -15.55
C ASP A 3 -13.91 15.28 -15.95
N THR A 4 -13.67 14.09 -15.41
CA THR A 4 -12.54 13.25 -15.78
C THR A 4 -12.79 12.72 -17.19
N VAL A 5 -12.38 13.49 -18.18
CA VAL A 5 -12.38 13.07 -19.58
C VAL A 5 -11.32 12.00 -19.75
N LEU A 6 -11.76 10.73 -19.78
CA LEU A 6 -10.89 9.59 -20.11
C LEU A 6 -10.62 9.56 -21.61
N ASP A 7 -9.37 9.33 -21.98
CA ASP A 7 -8.99 9.04 -23.36
C ASP A 7 -9.59 7.71 -23.82
N ASP A 8 -9.88 7.61 -25.12
CA ASP A 8 -10.55 6.42 -25.67
C ASP A 8 -9.70 5.14 -25.54
N GLN A 9 -8.36 5.28 -25.58
CA GLN A 9 -7.44 4.18 -25.33
C GLN A 9 -7.57 3.66 -23.89
N THR A 10 -7.65 4.56 -22.91
CA THR A 10 -7.80 4.20 -21.50
C THR A 10 -9.15 3.53 -21.25
N LYS A 11 -10.23 4.04 -21.86
CA LYS A 11 -11.55 3.40 -21.78
C LYS A 11 -11.54 1.97 -22.33
N ALA A 12 -10.88 1.76 -23.48
CA ALA A 12 -10.76 0.43 -24.09
C ALA A 12 -9.98 -0.55 -23.21
N ALA A 13 -8.89 -0.09 -22.59
CA ALA A 13 -8.11 -0.90 -21.65
C ALA A 13 -8.94 -1.30 -20.41
N LEU A 14 -9.64 -0.34 -19.79
CA LEU A 14 -10.52 -0.62 -18.64
C LEU A 14 -11.66 -1.59 -19.02
N ALA A 15 -12.22 -1.46 -20.23
CA ALA A 15 -13.24 -2.39 -20.71
C ALA A 15 -12.70 -3.81 -20.90
N ALA A 16 -11.51 -3.97 -21.48
CA ALA A 16 -10.88 -5.29 -21.64
C ALA A 16 -10.62 -5.97 -20.28
N GLU A 17 -10.22 -5.19 -19.28
CA GLU A 17 -9.99 -5.68 -17.92
C GLU A 17 -11.29 -6.11 -17.23
N VAL A 18 -12.38 -5.37 -17.44
CA VAL A 18 -13.71 -5.77 -16.98
C VAL A 18 -14.13 -7.10 -17.61
N GLU A 19 -13.95 -7.29 -18.91
CA GLU A 19 -14.27 -8.56 -19.57
C GLU A 19 -13.41 -9.72 -19.02
N ARG A 20 -12.14 -9.46 -18.69
CA ARG A 20 -11.26 -10.46 -18.04
C ARG A 20 -11.82 -10.89 -16.69
N LEU A 21 -12.26 -9.95 -15.86
CA LEU A 21 -12.86 -10.25 -14.55
C LEU A 21 -14.19 -11.01 -14.68
N VAL A 22 -15.01 -10.65 -15.68
CA VAL A 22 -16.27 -11.34 -15.97
C VAL A 22 -16.01 -12.77 -16.45
N ALA A 23 -15.01 -13.00 -17.29
CA ALA A 23 -14.60 -14.32 -17.73
C ALA A 23 -14.12 -15.22 -16.57
N MET A 24 -13.59 -14.62 -15.50
CA MET A 24 -13.22 -15.31 -14.26
C MET A 24 -14.40 -15.52 -13.29
N GLY A 25 -15.62 -15.15 -13.68
CA GLY A 25 -16.84 -15.37 -12.89
C GLY A 25 -17.26 -14.21 -11.99
N THR A 26 -16.65 -13.03 -12.15
CA THR A 26 -17.08 -11.82 -11.44
C THR A 26 -18.32 -11.22 -12.09
N GLU A 27 -19.28 -10.74 -11.30
CA GLU A 27 -20.45 -10.04 -11.85
C GLU A 27 -20.02 -8.71 -12.50
N ARG A 28 -20.67 -8.31 -13.61
CA ARG A 28 -20.20 -7.20 -14.47
C ARG A 28 -20.25 -5.83 -13.78
N ARG A 29 -21.22 -5.57 -12.91
CA ARG A 29 -21.27 -4.34 -12.09
C ARG A 29 -20.13 -4.33 -11.09
N GLU A 30 -19.84 -5.46 -10.44
CA GLU A 30 -18.73 -5.57 -9.50
C GLU A 30 -17.37 -5.45 -10.19
N ALA A 31 -17.18 -6.11 -11.33
CA ALA A 31 -15.97 -6.00 -12.16
C ALA A 31 -15.66 -4.54 -12.55
N ARG A 32 -16.67 -3.79 -12.99
CA ARG A 32 -16.51 -2.34 -13.29
C ARG A 32 -16.09 -1.54 -12.07
N ARG A 33 -16.63 -1.86 -10.89
CA ARG A 33 -16.28 -1.18 -9.66
C ARG A 33 -14.83 -1.44 -9.27
N ILE A 34 -14.39 -2.71 -9.32
CA ILE A 34 -13.02 -3.11 -9.01
C ILE A 34 -12.05 -2.38 -9.93
N VAL A 35 -12.24 -2.49 -11.25
CA VAL A 35 -11.36 -1.86 -12.26
C VAL A 35 -11.30 -0.35 -12.11
N TRP A 36 -12.44 0.29 -11.79
CA TRP A 36 -12.47 1.74 -11.59
C TRP A 36 -11.73 2.17 -10.31
N LEU A 37 -11.89 1.44 -9.21
CA LEU A 37 -11.18 1.74 -7.97
C LEU A 37 -9.67 1.55 -8.11
N ASP A 38 -9.25 0.47 -8.79
CA ASP A 38 -7.86 0.19 -9.09
C ASP A 38 -7.23 1.31 -9.93
N TYR A 39 -7.92 1.75 -10.99
CA TYR A 39 -7.51 2.89 -11.80
C TYR A 39 -7.35 4.18 -10.98
N LEU A 40 -8.27 4.46 -10.05
CA LEU A 40 -8.18 5.64 -9.20
C LEU A 40 -7.00 5.57 -8.22
N ASP A 41 -6.67 4.38 -7.72
CA ASP A 41 -5.53 4.18 -6.82
C ASP A 41 -4.20 4.39 -7.57
N GLU A 42 -4.06 3.80 -8.75
CA GLU A 42 -2.90 4.00 -9.63
C GLU A 42 -2.72 5.48 -10.01
N GLN A 43 -3.82 6.20 -10.26
CA GLN A 43 -3.78 7.64 -10.51
C GLN A 43 -3.32 8.46 -9.29
N ALA A 44 -3.72 8.06 -8.09
CA ALA A 44 -3.27 8.70 -6.85
C ALA A 44 -1.77 8.49 -6.61
N GLN A 45 -1.22 7.34 -7.00
CA GLN A 45 0.20 7.02 -6.90
C GLN A 45 1.04 7.70 -7.99
N CYS A 46 0.48 7.90 -9.18
CA CYS A 46 1.16 8.60 -10.28
C CYS A 46 1.25 10.13 -10.09
N GLN A 47 0.50 10.70 -9.14
CA GLN A 47 0.69 12.10 -8.76
C GLN A 47 2.02 12.23 -8.01
N PRO A 48 2.97 13.07 -8.49
CA PRO A 48 4.20 13.29 -7.75
C PRO A 48 3.84 13.89 -6.40
N GLN A 49 3.99 13.10 -5.34
CA GLN A 49 3.97 13.66 -3.99
C GLN A 49 5.07 14.71 -3.97
N ALA A 50 4.67 15.98 -3.77
CA ALA A 50 5.62 17.03 -3.48
C ALA A 50 6.54 16.51 -2.37
N PRO A 51 7.87 16.62 -2.50
CA PRO A 51 8.77 16.17 -1.46
C PRO A 51 8.36 16.90 -0.18
N SER A 52 7.81 16.14 0.77
CA SER A 52 7.44 16.65 2.08
C SER A 52 8.73 17.12 2.73
N THR A 53 9.00 18.42 2.64
CA THR A 53 9.95 19.13 3.48
C THR A 53 9.30 19.23 4.85
N ALA A 54 9.15 18.09 5.51
CA ALA A 54 8.88 18.06 6.94
C ALA A 54 10.14 18.63 7.61
N PRO A 55 10.04 19.72 8.39
CA PRO A 55 11.14 20.12 9.25
C PRO A 55 11.38 18.98 10.24
N ALA A 56 12.65 18.68 10.53
CA ALA A 56 13.04 17.76 11.58
C ALA A 56 12.22 18.04 12.86
N PRO A 57 11.74 17.01 13.59
CA PRO A 57 11.03 17.25 14.84
C PRO A 57 11.99 17.92 15.81
N ALA A 58 11.78 19.22 16.06
CA ALA A 58 12.38 19.91 17.18
C ALA A 58 11.90 19.24 18.46
N GLU A 59 12.83 18.90 19.34
CA GLU A 59 12.57 18.48 20.72
C GLU A 59 11.79 19.58 21.44
N MET A 60 10.46 19.55 21.35
CA MET A 60 9.61 20.31 22.25
C MET A 60 9.46 19.52 23.55
N VAL A 61 10.21 19.96 24.56
CA VAL A 61 9.95 19.64 25.96
C VAL A 61 8.52 20.08 26.28
N ALA A 62 7.58 19.14 26.25
CA ALA A 62 6.20 19.37 26.65
C ALA A 62 6.10 19.33 28.18
N ALA A 63 5.73 20.46 28.79
CA ALA A 63 5.22 20.50 30.15
C ALA A 63 3.97 19.60 30.27
N PRO A 64 3.73 18.92 31.41
CA PRO A 64 2.62 17.98 31.54
C PRO A 64 1.26 18.72 31.52
N PRO A 65 0.26 18.21 30.78
CA PRO A 65 -1.09 18.78 30.80
C PRO A 65 -1.77 18.52 32.15
N SER A 66 -2.43 19.54 32.69
CA SER A 66 -3.27 19.44 33.90
C SER A 66 -4.40 18.43 33.71
N ALA A 67 -4.66 17.63 34.75
CA ALA A 67 -5.63 16.54 34.74
C ALA A 67 -7.10 17.04 34.60
N PRO A 68 -7.92 16.41 33.75
CA PRO A 68 -9.38 16.59 33.78
C PRO A 68 -10.03 15.79 34.92
N PRO A 69 -11.23 16.18 35.40
CA PRO A 69 -11.92 15.52 36.51
C PRO A 69 -12.31 14.06 36.18
N PRO A 70 -12.44 13.18 37.19
CA PRO A 70 -12.66 11.75 36.97
C PRO A 70 -14.07 11.49 36.42
N GLY A 71 -14.15 11.19 35.12
CA GLY A 71 -15.30 10.52 34.52
C GLY A 71 -15.26 9.01 34.78
N PRO A 72 -16.39 8.29 34.65
CA PRO A 72 -16.45 6.85 34.88
C PRO A 72 -15.46 6.10 33.98
N GLU A 73 -14.72 5.15 34.57
CA GLU A 73 -13.68 4.39 33.90
C GLU A 73 -14.20 3.72 32.62
N PRO A 74 -13.54 3.90 31.46
CA PRO A 74 -13.84 3.10 30.28
C PRO A 74 -13.40 1.65 30.55
N PRO A 75 -14.16 0.64 30.07
CA PRO A 75 -13.77 -0.76 30.21
C PRO A 75 -12.39 -0.97 29.58
N ALA A 76 -11.54 -1.75 30.26
CA ALA A 76 -10.16 -2.03 29.87
C ALA A 76 -10.09 -2.42 28.38
N ALA A 77 -9.56 -1.52 27.57
CA ALA A 77 -9.41 -1.74 26.14
C ALA A 77 -8.45 -2.92 25.93
N LEU A 78 -8.94 -3.96 25.26
CA LEU A 78 -8.08 -5.05 24.79
C LEU A 78 -6.96 -4.45 23.93
N PRO A 79 -5.70 -4.91 24.10
CA PRO A 79 -4.59 -4.35 23.35
C PRO A 79 -4.88 -4.49 21.84
N PRO A 80 -4.61 -3.46 21.04
CA PRO A 80 -4.88 -3.50 19.61
C PRO A 80 -4.11 -4.68 19.00
N ARG A 81 -4.84 -5.54 18.30
CA ARG A 81 -4.28 -6.65 17.51
C ARG A 81 -3.42 -6.03 16.41
N ARG A 82 -2.13 -5.81 16.70
CA ARG A 82 -1.17 -5.36 15.70
C ARG A 82 -0.95 -6.52 14.73
N PHE A 83 -1.42 -6.35 13.49
CA PHE A 83 -1.22 -7.30 12.39
C PHE A 83 0.26 -7.43 12.01
N TRP A 84 1.08 -6.44 12.37
CA TRP A 84 2.51 -6.40 12.07
C TRP A 84 3.33 -6.11 13.33
N ARG A 85 4.42 -6.87 13.52
CA ARG A 85 5.41 -6.67 14.58
C ARG A 85 6.78 -6.50 13.94
N ALA A 86 7.45 -5.36 14.20
CA ALA A 86 8.82 -5.14 13.74
C ALA A 86 9.82 -6.16 14.30
N GLU A 87 9.50 -6.79 15.44
CA GLU A 87 10.28 -7.88 16.03
C GLU A 87 10.19 -9.19 15.21
N GLU A 88 9.13 -9.36 14.41
CA GLU A 88 8.93 -10.53 13.53
C GLU A 88 9.57 -10.32 12.14
N GLU A 89 10.16 -9.16 11.87
CA GLU A 89 10.86 -8.90 10.62
C GLU A 89 12.16 -9.74 10.57
N ALA A 90 12.29 -10.55 9.51
CA ALA A 90 13.49 -11.34 9.29
C ALA A 90 14.69 -10.39 9.19
N ARG A 91 15.61 -10.51 10.16
CA ARG A 91 16.83 -9.67 10.19
C ARG A 91 17.56 -9.85 8.86
N LEU A 92 17.74 -8.74 8.14
CA LEU A 92 18.52 -8.64 6.90
C LEU A 92 20.01 -8.82 7.20
N THR A 93 20.40 -10.02 7.63
CA THR A 93 21.80 -10.32 7.93
C THR A 93 22.62 -10.35 6.64
N PRO A 94 23.92 -9.99 6.70
CA PRO A 94 24.80 -10.06 5.54
C PRO A 94 24.85 -11.45 4.90
N GLU A 95 24.80 -12.51 5.70
CA GLU A 95 24.76 -13.89 5.21
C GLU A 95 23.49 -14.21 4.43
N TRP A 96 22.33 -13.74 4.92
CA TRP A 96 21.05 -13.91 4.22
C TRP A 96 21.06 -13.20 2.87
N LEU A 97 21.58 -11.96 2.83
CA LEU A 97 21.74 -11.20 1.60
C LEU A 97 22.68 -11.88 0.60
N ALA A 98 23.79 -12.47 1.07
CA ALA A 98 24.71 -13.20 0.21
C ALA A 98 24.05 -14.43 -0.44
N ARG A 99 23.28 -15.20 0.34
CA ARG A 99 22.51 -16.35 -0.17
C ARG A 99 21.46 -15.92 -1.18
N ASN A 100 20.71 -14.86 -0.89
CA ASN A 100 19.69 -14.34 -1.80
C ASN A 100 20.30 -13.86 -3.13
N LYS A 101 21.43 -13.13 -3.08
CA LYS A 101 22.18 -12.71 -4.28
C LYS A 101 22.63 -13.90 -5.13
N ALA A 102 23.14 -14.96 -4.50
CA ALA A 102 23.55 -16.17 -5.23
C ALA A 102 22.36 -16.86 -5.93
N GLN A 103 21.21 -16.94 -5.26
CA GLN A 103 19.98 -17.49 -5.84
C GLN A 103 19.48 -16.65 -7.02
N LEU A 104 19.47 -15.32 -6.89
CA LEU A 104 19.09 -14.41 -7.96
C LEU A 104 20.00 -14.52 -9.19
N GLN A 105 21.31 -14.67 -8.99
CA GLN A 105 22.25 -14.90 -10.10
C GLN A 105 21.94 -16.21 -10.83
N LYS A 106 21.58 -17.27 -10.10
CA LYS A 106 21.19 -18.55 -10.70
C LYS A 106 19.93 -18.44 -11.55
N ILE A 107 18.91 -17.73 -11.06
CA ILE A 107 17.67 -17.46 -11.81
C ILE A 107 17.99 -16.63 -13.05
N LYS A 108 18.81 -15.58 -12.91
CA LYS A 108 19.21 -14.72 -14.02
C LYS A 108 19.95 -15.49 -15.11
N GLN A 109 20.81 -16.44 -14.74
CA GLN A 109 21.48 -17.32 -15.71
C GLN A 109 20.48 -18.21 -16.44
N LEU A 110 19.54 -18.83 -15.70
CA LEU A 110 18.50 -19.68 -16.30
C LEU A 110 17.64 -18.92 -17.31
N MET A 111 17.23 -17.69 -16.97
CA MET A 111 16.45 -16.83 -17.86
C MET A 111 17.23 -16.34 -19.07
N ARG A 112 18.56 -16.32 -19.00
CA ARG A 112 19.42 -15.89 -20.12
C ARG A 112 19.78 -17.02 -21.08
N SER A 113 19.69 -18.27 -20.62
CA SER A 113 19.88 -19.47 -21.44
C SER A 113 18.63 -19.95 -22.15
N MET A 114 17.50 -19.28 -21.92
CA MET A 114 16.18 -19.54 -22.51
C MET A 114 15.91 -18.50 -23.59
#